data_AF-A0A1G1CQ49-F1
#
_entry.id   AF-A0A1G1CQ49-F1
#
_cell.length_a   1.000
_cell.length_b   1.000
_cell.length_c   1.000
_cell.angle_alpha   90.00
_cell.angle_beta   90.00
_cell.angle_gamma   90.00
#
_symmetry.space_group_name_H-M   'P 1'
#
loop_
_entity.id
_entity.type
_entity.pdbx_description
1 polymer ?
#
loop_
_entity_poly.entity_id
_entity_poly.type
_entity_poly.pdbx_seq_one_letter_code
_entity_poly.pdbx_strand_id
1 'polypeptide(L)'
;MSELCYESIECLDCYRLTYSQDCTKCRDCHYCYQCFNCDSCFGCVALSNKKYCLFNRQLSQADYHQQLELVKQQSLDQILSQFTLLKQSTPVPQSMQRQTENCPYGDYITNCKDMYWGFNSYYVENSGYIYDSGMARDSWDTSFGGGSASGSNLQAMLSGTWQELCYEICGGSSNYHSAFLEYCSLCTNCYYSSGLSNCTDCFGCVGLKNKQSCVLNNQLTPDQYPHALAVIRSELGWPDPLP
;
A
#
# COMPACT_ATOMS: atom_id res chain seq x y z
N MET A 1 -8.27 12.81 -4.78
CA MET A 1 -9.45 12.44 -5.60
C MET A 1 -9.31 13.07 -6.97
N SER A 2 -9.55 12.32 -8.04
CA SER A 2 -9.34 12.78 -9.43
C SER A 2 -10.69 12.88 -10.15
N GLU A 3 -10.99 14.04 -10.74
CA GLU A 3 -12.31 14.36 -11.32
C GLU A 3 -12.21 14.73 -12.80
N LEU A 4 -13.21 14.33 -13.58
CA LEU A 4 -13.25 14.56 -15.04
C LEU A 4 -11.99 14.04 -15.75
N CYS A 5 -11.45 12.93 -15.26
CA CYS A 5 -10.28 12.26 -15.82
C CYS A 5 -10.75 11.14 -16.76
N TYR A 6 -10.25 11.13 -18.00
CA TYR A 6 -10.57 10.11 -19.00
C TYR A 6 -9.27 9.46 -19.49
N GLU A 7 -9.25 8.13 -19.60
CA GLU A 7 -8.06 7.37 -20.02
C GLU A 7 -6.80 7.79 -19.24
N SER A 8 -6.92 7.91 -17.91
CA SER A 8 -5.85 8.37 -17.03
C SER A 8 -5.47 7.31 -15.99
N ILE A 9 -4.18 7.07 -15.82
CA ILE A 9 -3.62 5.98 -15.00
C ILE A 9 -2.79 6.57 -13.86
N GLU A 10 -2.95 6.06 -12.64
CA GLU A 10 -2.16 6.47 -11.47
C GLU A 10 -2.09 7.99 -11.29
N CYS A 11 -3.24 8.64 -11.46
CA CYS A 11 -3.38 10.09 -11.32
C CYS A 11 -4.00 10.44 -9.97
N LEU A 12 -3.27 11.23 -9.18
CA LEU A 12 -3.64 11.61 -7.82
C LEU A 12 -3.88 13.12 -7.72
N ASP A 13 -5.06 13.53 -7.26
CA ASP A 13 -5.45 14.94 -7.08
C ASP A 13 -5.41 15.77 -8.36
N CYS A 14 -5.97 15.18 -9.41
CA CYS A 14 -5.97 15.76 -10.75
C CYS A 14 -7.37 16.19 -11.19
N TYR A 15 -7.47 17.28 -11.95
CA TYR A 15 -8.74 17.81 -12.45
C TYR A 15 -8.71 18.07 -13.95
N ARG A 16 -9.68 17.50 -14.68
CA ARG A 16 -9.80 17.58 -16.14
C ARG A 16 -8.53 17.10 -16.84
N LEU A 17 -8.20 15.84 -16.60
CA LEU A 17 -7.11 15.15 -17.29
C LEU A 17 -7.64 14.26 -18.41
N THR A 18 -6.82 14.10 -19.45
CA THR A 18 -7.11 13.13 -20.52
C THR A 18 -5.81 12.49 -20.96
N TYR A 19 -5.81 11.17 -21.17
CA TYR A 19 -4.64 10.43 -21.66
C TYR A 19 -3.37 10.72 -20.84
N SER A 20 -3.49 10.77 -19.52
CA SER A 20 -2.40 11.20 -18.63
C SER A 20 -2.04 10.13 -17.60
N GLN A 21 -0.76 9.99 -17.30
CA GLN A 21 -0.23 8.92 -16.46
C GLN A 21 0.74 9.45 -15.40
N ASP A 22 0.71 8.87 -14.19
CA ASP A 22 1.61 9.18 -13.06
C ASP A 22 1.63 10.67 -12.68
N CYS A 23 0.53 11.36 -12.97
CA CYS A 23 0.39 12.79 -12.74
C CYS A 23 -0.16 13.06 -11.35
N THR A 24 0.31 14.13 -10.71
CA THR A 24 -0.14 14.48 -9.36
C THR A 24 -0.28 15.98 -9.19
N LYS A 25 -1.42 16.43 -8.64
CA LYS A 25 -1.75 17.86 -8.48
C LYS A 25 -1.81 18.63 -9.81
N CYS A 26 -2.25 17.96 -10.88
CA CYS A 26 -2.32 18.55 -12.21
C CYS A 26 -3.74 19.03 -12.56
N ARG A 27 -3.85 20.15 -13.27
CA ARG A 27 -5.13 20.75 -13.67
C ARG A 27 -5.13 21.12 -15.15
N ASP A 28 -6.24 20.83 -15.84
CA ASP A 28 -6.40 21.19 -17.25
C ASP A 28 -5.22 20.67 -18.09
N CYS A 29 -4.85 19.40 -17.85
CA CYS A 29 -3.66 18.77 -18.39
C CYS A 29 -4.04 17.59 -19.30
N HIS A 30 -3.49 17.52 -20.50
CA HIS A 30 -3.83 16.46 -21.45
C HIS A 30 -2.56 15.86 -22.05
N TYR A 31 -2.54 14.54 -22.28
CA TYR A 31 -1.36 13.82 -22.77
C TYR A 31 -0.13 14.13 -21.91
N CYS A 32 -0.23 13.93 -20.59
CA CYS A 32 0.84 14.23 -19.66
C CYS A 32 1.40 12.97 -18.99
N TYR A 33 2.71 12.91 -18.76
CA TYR A 33 3.37 11.78 -18.09
C TYR A 33 4.27 12.27 -16.97
N GLN A 34 4.15 11.70 -15.76
CA GLN A 34 4.98 12.04 -14.59
C GLN A 34 5.02 13.54 -14.24
N CYS A 35 3.95 14.28 -14.53
CA CYS A 35 3.87 15.69 -14.18
C CYS A 35 3.43 15.90 -12.73
N PHE A 36 4.04 16.88 -12.05
CA PHE A 36 3.73 17.24 -10.67
C PHE A 36 3.40 18.74 -10.55
N ASN A 37 2.22 19.07 -10.02
CA ASN A 37 1.79 20.45 -9.80
C ASN A 37 1.80 21.31 -11.08
N CYS A 38 1.24 20.79 -12.16
CA CYS A 38 1.20 21.46 -13.46
C CYS A 38 -0.22 21.95 -13.80
N ASP A 39 -0.33 23.06 -14.53
CA ASP A 39 -1.60 23.69 -14.88
C ASP A 39 -1.61 24.12 -16.35
N SER A 40 -2.66 23.75 -17.10
CA SER A 40 -2.77 24.11 -18.51
C SER A 40 -1.56 23.60 -19.30
N CYS A 41 -1.33 22.29 -19.24
CA CYS A 41 -0.23 21.61 -19.92
C CYS A 41 -0.74 20.60 -20.95
N PHE A 42 -0.07 20.48 -22.09
CA PHE A 42 -0.47 19.55 -23.14
C PHE A 42 0.75 18.82 -23.70
N GLY A 43 0.71 17.49 -23.78
CA GLY A 43 1.81 16.70 -24.35
C GLY A 43 3.08 16.70 -23.49
N CYS A 44 3.01 17.01 -22.19
CA CYS A 44 4.19 17.27 -21.37
C CYS A 44 4.65 16.03 -20.56
N VAL A 45 5.95 15.93 -20.31
CA VAL A 45 6.59 14.82 -19.62
C VAL A 45 7.51 15.32 -18.50
N ALA A 46 7.41 14.72 -17.32
CA ALA A 46 8.27 14.94 -16.14
C ALA A 46 8.42 16.42 -15.71
N LEU A 47 7.40 17.24 -15.94
CA LEU A 47 7.42 18.64 -15.51
C LEU A 47 6.98 18.78 -14.05
N SER A 48 7.59 19.72 -13.35
CA SER A 48 7.21 20.10 -11.99
C SER A 48 6.97 21.59 -11.86
N ASN A 49 5.84 22.00 -11.29
CA ASN A 49 5.50 23.40 -10.98
C ASN A 49 5.48 24.32 -12.22
N LYS A 50 4.89 23.83 -13.32
CA LYS A 50 4.83 24.57 -14.59
C LYS A 50 3.41 24.90 -14.99
N LYS A 51 3.25 25.96 -15.77
CA LYS A 51 1.97 26.34 -16.37
C LYS A 51 2.13 26.61 -17.85
N TYR A 52 1.07 26.48 -18.65
CA TYR A 52 1.08 26.90 -20.07
C TYR A 52 2.24 26.25 -20.85
N CYS A 53 2.39 24.94 -20.71
CA CYS A 53 3.42 24.18 -21.42
C CYS A 53 2.82 23.30 -22.51
N LEU A 54 3.48 23.28 -23.66
CA LEU A 54 3.11 22.45 -24.80
C LEU A 54 4.34 21.63 -25.21
N PHE A 55 4.27 20.30 -25.13
CA PHE A 55 5.40 19.39 -25.39
C PHE A 55 6.69 19.81 -24.66
N ASN A 56 6.61 20.01 -23.35
CA ASN A 56 7.69 20.50 -22.47
C ASN A 56 8.19 21.93 -22.72
N ARG A 57 7.62 22.66 -23.69
CA ARG A 57 7.97 24.06 -23.94
C ARG A 57 7.08 25.00 -23.15
N GLN A 58 7.69 25.84 -22.31
CA GLN A 58 7.03 26.94 -21.61
C GLN A 58 6.62 28.03 -22.61
N LEU A 59 5.36 28.44 -22.57
CA LEU A 59 4.83 29.52 -23.39
C LEU A 59 4.23 30.62 -22.51
N SER A 60 3.98 31.78 -23.11
CA SER A 60 3.07 32.76 -22.52
C SER A 60 1.64 32.22 -22.57
N GLN A 61 0.75 32.73 -21.73
CA GLN A 61 -0.64 32.29 -21.72
C GLN A 61 -1.33 32.50 -23.08
N ALA A 62 -1.09 33.66 -23.72
CA ALA A 62 -1.67 33.97 -25.02
C ALA A 62 -1.15 33.01 -26.11
N ASP A 63 0.17 32.79 -26.17
CA ASP A 63 0.78 31.89 -27.15
C ASP A 63 0.35 30.45 -26.92
N TYR A 64 0.23 30.03 -25.66
CA TYR A 64 -0.23 28.69 -25.31
C TYR A 64 -1.62 28.42 -25.88
N HIS A 65 -2.59 29.31 -25.65
CA HIS A 65 -3.94 29.11 -26.18
C HIS A 65 -3.96 29.12 -27.71
N GLN A 66 -3.17 30.00 -28.35
CA GLN A 66 -3.08 30.03 -29.81
C GLN A 66 -2.48 28.73 -30.38
N GLN A 67 -1.36 28.26 -29.83
CA GLN A 67 -0.68 27.05 -30.30
C GLN A 67 -1.47 25.78 -29.98
N LEU A 68 -2.17 25.75 -28.84
CA LEU A 68 -3.00 24.62 -28.44
C LEU A 68 -4.11 24.35 -29.45
N GLU A 69 -4.77 25.40 -29.96
CA GLU A 69 -5.82 25.24 -30.97
C GLU A 69 -5.29 24.68 -32.30
N LEU A 70 -4.03 25.00 -32.66
CA LEU A 70 -3.37 24.40 -33.82
C LEU A 70 -3.04 22.93 -33.59
N VAL A 71 -2.55 22.57 -32.40
CA VAL A 71 -2.23 21.18 -32.06
C VAL A 71 -3.49 20.32 -31.99
N LYS A 72 -4.61 20.84 -31.47
CA LYS A 72 -5.89 20.10 -31.43
C LYS A 72 -6.47 19.78 -32.81
N GLN A 73 -6.02 20.47 -33.87
CA GLN A 73 -6.42 20.17 -35.25
C GLN A 73 -5.60 19.03 -35.87
N GLN A 74 -4.50 18.63 -35.24
CA GLN A 74 -3.69 17.50 -35.68
C GLN A 74 -4.43 16.17 -35.45
N SER A 75 -4.06 15.14 -36.19
CA SER A 75 -4.59 13.80 -35.92
C SER A 75 -4.08 13.28 -34.57
N LEU A 76 -4.87 12.40 -33.95
CA LEU A 76 -4.47 11.75 -32.70
C LEU A 76 -3.11 11.05 -32.84
N ASP A 77 -2.86 10.39 -33.97
CA ASP A 77 -1.57 9.72 -34.25
C ASP A 77 -0.38 10.68 -34.24
N GLN A 78 -0.55 11.90 -34.75
CA GLN A 78 0.51 12.91 -34.75
C GLN A 78 0.83 13.40 -33.33
N ILE A 79 -0.20 13.63 -32.51
CA ILE A 79 -0.07 14.04 -31.11
C ILE A 79 0.62 12.93 -30.31
N LEU A 80 0.15 11.69 -30.45
CA LEU A 80 0.71 10.54 -29.76
C LEU A 80 2.15 10.26 -30.20
N SER A 81 2.48 10.44 -31.47
CA SER A 81 3.86 10.27 -31.96
C SER A 81 4.82 11.27 -31.32
N GLN A 82 4.44 12.56 -31.25
CA GLN A 82 5.25 13.59 -30.61
C GLN A 82 5.39 13.36 -29.10
N PHE A 83 4.28 13.05 -28.44
CA PHE A 83 4.29 12.74 -27.00
C PHE A 83 5.16 11.52 -26.68
N THR A 84 5.09 10.48 -27.51
CA THR A 84 5.89 9.25 -27.35
C THR A 84 7.38 9.53 -27.50
N LEU A 85 7.78 10.29 -28.53
CA LEU A 85 9.18 10.69 -28.72
C LEU A 85 9.70 11.53 -27.53
N LEU A 86 8.87 12.42 -26.99
CA LEU A 86 9.22 13.20 -25.81
C LEU A 86 9.36 12.33 -24.56
N LYS A 87 8.45 11.36 -24.37
CA LYS A 87 8.53 10.38 -23.28
C LYS A 87 9.80 9.54 -23.37
N GLN A 88 10.21 9.14 -24.57
CA GLN A 88 11.44 8.35 -24.80
C GLN A 88 12.73 9.14 -24.58
N SER A 89 12.71 10.45 -24.83
CA SER A 89 13.89 11.32 -24.66
C SER A 89 14.04 11.88 -23.25
N THR A 90 13.01 11.76 -22.41
CA THR A 90 13.05 12.25 -21.03
C THR A 90 13.60 11.16 -20.09
N PRO A 91 14.59 11.47 -19.23
CA PRO A 91 15.06 10.51 -18.23
C PRO A 91 13.94 10.07 -17.29
N VAL A 92 13.79 8.76 -17.12
CA VAL A 92 12.82 8.18 -16.18
C VAL A 92 13.56 7.92 -14.87
N PRO A 93 13.08 8.44 -13.71
CA PRO A 93 13.69 8.14 -12.43
C PRO A 93 13.62 6.65 -12.14
N GLN A 94 14.63 6.13 -11.44
CA GLN A 94 14.75 4.72 -11.11
C GLN A 94 13.60 4.21 -10.21
N SER A 95 12.95 5.08 -9.43
CA SER A 95 11.84 4.75 -8.55
C SER A 95 10.90 5.94 -8.41
N MET A 96 9.62 5.66 -8.18
CA MET A 96 8.58 6.64 -7.90
C MET A 96 8.51 6.92 -6.41
N GLN A 97 9.62 7.43 -5.85
CA GLN A 97 9.67 7.85 -4.47
C GLN A 97 9.29 9.32 -4.34
N ARG A 98 8.37 9.62 -3.44
CA ARG A 98 7.92 10.99 -3.19
C ARG A 98 7.88 11.24 -1.71
N GLN A 99 8.59 12.30 -1.29
CA GLN A 99 8.60 12.75 0.11
C GLN A 99 9.06 11.62 1.08
N THR A 100 10.18 10.93 0.79
CA THR A 100 10.78 9.86 1.63
C THR A 100 12.07 10.33 2.33
N GLU A 101 12.38 9.80 3.52
CA GLU A 101 13.56 10.16 4.33
C GLU A 101 14.10 8.92 5.05
N ASN A 102 15.38 8.55 4.87
CA ASN A 102 15.92 7.28 5.41
C ASN A 102 15.07 6.03 5.07
N CYS A 103 14.34 6.11 3.95
CA CYS A 103 13.79 4.96 3.25
C CYS A 103 14.66 4.74 2.04
N PRO A 104 15.88 4.21 2.22
CA PRO A 104 16.76 3.96 1.10
C PRO A 104 16.13 3.07 0.03
N TYR A 105 15.03 2.34 0.34
CA TYR A 105 14.49 1.30 -0.51
C TYR A 105 12.96 1.39 -0.72
N GLY A 106 12.56 1.31 -2.01
CA GLY A 106 11.24 0.90 -2.52
C GLY A 106 10.59 1.85 -3.54
N ASP A 107 9.44 1.45 -4.09
CA ASP A 107 8.82 2.03 -5.29
C ASP A 107 7.33 2.31 -5.11
N TYR A 108 6.82 3.37 -5.74
CA TYR A 108 5.57 4.05 -5.34
C TYR A 108 5.51 4.38 -3.84
N ILE A 109 6.69 4.44 -3.21
CA ILE A 109 6.84 4.80 -1.81
C ILE A 109 6.63 6.30 -1.73
N THR A 110 5.45 6.63 -1.24
CA THR A 110 5.05 7.98 -0.97
C THR A 110 4.97 8.11 0.54
N ASN A 111 5.61 9.12 1.12
CA ASN A 111 5.52 9.45 2.55
C ASN A 111 6.02 8.36 3.53
N CYS A 112 7.13 7.67 3.25
CA CYS A 112 7.76 6.72 4.20
C CYS A 112 9.01 7.33 4.83
N LYS A 113 9.28 7.00 6.11
CA LYS A 113 10.47 7.46 6.84
C LYS A 113 10.97 6.47 7.87
N ASP A 114 12.26 6.16 7.91
CA ASP A 114 12.94 5.21 8.85
C ASP A 114 12.29 3.82 8.95
N MET A 115 11.16 3.63 8.28
CA MET A 115 11.00 2.60 7.28
C MET A 115 12.33 2.40 6.62
N TYR A 116 12.99 1.39 7.14
CA TYR A 116 13.59 0.50 6.22
C TYR A 116 12.59 0.19 5.07
N TRP A 117 11.26 0.11 5.33
CA TRP A 117 10.22 -0.12 4.31
C TRP A 117 8.70 0.23 4.55
N GLY A 118 8.06 1.07 3.68
CA GLY A 118 6.65 1.00 3.12
C GLY A 118 5.29 1.48 3.77
N PHE A 119 4.38 2.18 3.02
CA PHE A 119 2.88 2.22 3.15
C PHE A 119 2.14 2.00 1.80
N ASN A 120 0.90 1.46 1.81
CA ASN A 120 0.32 0.80 0.63
C ASN A 120 1.33 -0.20 0.04
N SER A 121 1.93 -0.90 0.99
CA SER A 121 3.22 -1.52 0.84
C SER A 121 3.08 -2.97 1.12
N TYR A 122 3.85 -3.71 0.36
CA TYR A 122 3.93 -5.13 0.52
C TYR A 122 5.34 -5.41 1.03
N TYR A 123 5.51 -6.47 1.83
CA TYR A 123 6.82 -6.95 2.29
C TYR A 123 7.51 -6.05 3.31
N VAL A 124 6.79 -5.66 4.34
CA VAL A 124 7.35 -4.84 5.42
C VAL A 124 8.04 -5.75 6.45
N GLU A 125 9.28 -5.43 6.84
CA GLU A 125 10.11 -6.26 7.73
C GLU A 125 10.93 -5.40 8.70
N ASN A 126 11.12 -5.85 9.94
CA ASN A 126 11.84 -5.11 10.98
C ASN A 126 11.34 -3.68 11.13
N SER A 127 10.05 -3.51 10.89
CA SER A 127 9.41 -2.21 10.87
C SER A 127 8.25 -2.27 11.83
N GLY A 128 8.21 -1.30 12.73
CA GLY A 128 6.95 -1.01 13.38
C GLY A 128 6.01 -0.29 12.41
N TYR A 129 4.76 -0.17 12.83
CA TYR A 129 3.85 0.88 12.38
C TYR A 129 3.34 0.68 10.94
N ILE A 130 2.80 -0.50 10.68
CA ILE A 130 2.44 -0.96 9.33
C ILE A 130 0.92 -0.83 9.11
N TYR A 131 0.52 -0.31 7.94
CA TYR A 131 -0.90 -0.03 7.66
C TYR A 131 -1.33 -0.42 6.25
N ASP A 132 -2.47 -1.12 6.13
CA ASP A 132 -3.07 -1.57 4.86
C ASP A 132 -2.03 -2.14 3.90
N SER A 133 -1.30 -3.10 4.44
CA SER A 133 -0.08 -3.65 3.87
C SER A 133 -0.14 -5.16 3.90
N GLY A 134 0.40 -5.78 2.86
CA GLY A 134 0.47 -7.23 2.75
C GLY A 134 1.82 -7.76 3.26
N MET A 135 1.80 -8.96 3.84
CA MET A 135 3.02 -9.77 4.01
C MET A 135 4.08 -9.15 4.94
N ALA A 136 3.68 -8.75 6.15
CA ALA A 136 4.59 -8.20 7.16
C ALA A 136 5.31 -9.30 7.96
N ARG A 137 6.58 -9.08 8.36
CA ARG A 137 7.38 -10.00 9.20
C ARG A 137 8.18 -9.30 10.28
N ASP A 138 8.33 -9.90 11.46
CA ASP A 138 9.19 -9.38 12.55
C ASP A 138 8.95 -7.88 12.77
N SER A 139 7.67 -7.59 12.86
CA SER A 139 7.12 -6.26 12.72
C SER A 139 5.99 -6.13 13.70
N TRP A 140 5.87 -4.97 14.29
CA TRP A 140 4.91 -4.75 15.35
C TRP A 140 3.98 -3.60 14.97
N ASP A 141 2.83 -3.54 15.63
CA ASP A 141 1.84 -2.49 15.45
C ASP A 141 1.33 -2.45 13.99
N THR A 142 0.59 -3.49 13.59
CA THR A 142 0.04 -3.61 12.23
C THR A 142 -1.48 -3.46 12.22
N SER A 143 -2.02 -2.64 11.32
CA SER A 143 -3.47 -2.49 11.13
C SER A 143 -3.90 -2.84 9.70
N PHE A 144 -4.98 -3.61 9.55
CA PHE A 144 -5.48 -4.10 8.25
C PHE A 144 -4.44 -4.93 7.48
N GLY A 145 -3.71 -5.73 8.23
CA GLY A 145 -2.64 -6.59 7.73
C GLY A 145 -3.16 -7.76 6.89
N GLY A 146 -2.38 -8.16 5.88
CA GLY A 146 -2.74 -9.34 5.10
C GLY A 146 -3.98 -9.14 4.21
N GLY A 147 -4.18 -7.93 3.70
CA GLY A 147 -5.13 -7.62 2.62
C GLY A 147 -6.59 -7.44 3.02
N SER A 148 -6.87 -7.01 4.26
CA SER A 148 -8.22 -7.11 4.84
C SER A 148 -9.11 -5.85 4.77
N ALA A 149 -8.76 -4.76 4.08
CA ALA A 149 -9.63 -3.56 4.13
C ALA A 149 -9.95 -2.84 2.82
N SER A 150 -9.22 -3.05 1.72
CA SER A 150 -9.38 -2.21 0.52
C SER A 150 -9.27 -3.04 -0.76
N GLY A 151 -10.20 -3.99 -0.94
CA GLY A 151 -10.17 -4.92 -2.07
C GLY A 151 -9.97 -4.20 -3.42
N SER A 152 -8.98 -4.62 -4.21
CA SER A 152 -9.01 -4.47 -5.67
C SER A 152 -7.91 -5.25 -6.42
N ASN A 153 -7.45 -6.40 -5.96
CA ASN A 153 -6.65 -7.28 -6.82
C ASN A 153 -6.94 -8.73 -6.45
N LEU A 154 -7.50 -9.49 -7.40
CA LEU A 154 -7.64 -10.94 -7.31
C LEU A 154 -6.33 -11.64 -6.89
N GLN A 155 -5.18 -11.00 -7.17
CA GLN A 155 -3.86 -11.39 -6.69
C GLN A 155 -3.75 -11.40 -5.15
N ALA A 156 -4.20 -10.37 -4.43
CA ALA A 156 -4.13 -10.31 -2.96
C ALA A 156 -5.00 -11.38 -2.28
N MET A 157 -6.06 -11.86 -2.94
CA MET A 157 -6.86 -13.00 -2.47
C MET A 157 -6.29 -14.37 -2.85
N LEU A 158 -5.46 -14.48 -3.90
CA LEU A 158 -4.93 -15.75 -4.43
C LEU A 158 -3.46 -16.02 -4.08
N SER A 159 -2.67 -14.99 -3.78
CA SER A 159 -1.27 -15.11 -3.36
C SER A 159 -1.13 -14.69 -1.91
N GLY A 160 -1.44 -15.64 -1.02
CA GLY A 160 -0.94 -15.73 0.36
C GLY A 160 -0.48 -14.43 1.03
N THR A 161 -1.43 -13.67 1.57
CA THR A 161 -1.19 -12.47 2.38
C THR A 161 -0.76 -12.82 3.81
N TRP A 162 0.22 -13.72 3.93
CA TRP A 162 0.68 -14.28 5.20
C TRP A 162 1.51 -13.29 5.99
N GLN A 163 1.24 -13.13 7.28
CA GLN A 163 2.04 -12.33 8.20
C GLN A 163 2.67 -13.24 9.26
N GLU A 164 3.91 -12.97 9.68
CA GLU A 164 4.67 -13.89 10.54
C GLU A 164 5.50 -13.14 11.58
N LEU A 165 5.54 -13.62 12.83
CA LEU A 165 6.27 -12.97 13.92
C LEU A 165 5.86 -11.50 14.05
N CYS A 166 4.58 -11.25 13.86
CA CYS A 166 4.03 -9.92 13.95
C CYS A 166 3.32 -9.73 15.28
N TYR A 167 3.49 -8.55 15.85
CA TYR A 167 2.99 -8.24 17.18
C TYR A 167 1.98 -7.10 17.08
N GLU A 168 0.92 -7.14 17.89
CA GLU A 168 -0.08 -6.06 17.97
C GLU A 168 -0.78 -5.80 16.63
N ILE A 169 -1.48 -6.82 16.10
CA ILE A 169 -2.14 -6.74 14.79
C ILE A 169 -3.64 -6.52 14.95
N CYS A 170 -4.21 -5.45 14.41
CA CYS A 170 -5.65 -5.18 14.47
C CYS A 170 -6.31 -5.28 13.08
N GLY A 171 -7.19 -6.27 12.91
CA GLY A 171 -7.88 -6.56 11.66
C GLY A 171 -6.91 -7.09 10.61
N GLY A 172 -7.01 -8.36 10.27
CA GLY A 172 -6.11 -8.93 9.27
C GLY A 172 -6.38 -10.37 8.92
N SER A 173 -5.56 -10.93 8.05
CA SER A 173 -5.69 -12.34 7.67
C SER A 173 -4.35 -13.04 7.60
N SER A 174 -4.37 -14.36 7.76
CA SER A 174 -3.25 -15.26 7.47
C SER A 174 -2.02 -15.06 8.37
N ASN A 175 -2.22 -14.90 9.68
CA ASN A 175 -1.14 -14.67 10.65
C ASN A 175 -0.53 -15.96 11.22
N TYR A 176 0.78 -16.02 11.41
CA TYR A 176 1.53 -17.17 11.91
C TYR A 176 2.60 -16.79 12.97
N HIS A 177 2.67 -17.51 14.10
CA HIS A 177 3.65 -17.20 15.18
C HIS A 177 3.62 -15.74 15.66
N SER A 178 2.42 -15.15 15.58
CA SER A 178 2.19 -13.75 15.87
C SER A 178 1.47 -13.62 17.21
N ALA A 179 1.66 -12.52 17.92
CA ALA A 179 1.04 -12.31 19.22
C ALA A 179 0.28 -10.99 19.32
N PHE A 180 -0.72 -10.95 20.20
CA PHE A 180 -1.55 -9.75 20.43
C PHE A 180 -2.37 -9.34 19.18
N LEU A 181 -3.01 -10.32 18.53
CA LEU A 181 -3.85 -10.07 17.34
C LEU A 181 -5.29 -9.74 17.77
N GLU A 182 -5.99 -8.90 17.02
CA GLU A 182 -7.39 -8.56 17.21
C GLU A 182 -8.18 -8.72 15.89
N TYR A 183 -9.32 -9.40 15.93
CA TYR A 183 -10.24 -9.58 14.78
C TYR A 183 -9.59 -10.10 13.49
N CYS A 184 -8.64 -11.03 13.63
CA CYS A 184 -7.94 -11.60 12.48
C CYS A 184 -8.58 -12.92 12.00
N SER A 185 -8.34 -13.28 10.74
CA SER A 185 -8.80 -14.54 10.15
C SER A 185 -7.62 -15.41 9.71
N LEU A 186 -7.83 -16.72 9.54
CA LEU A 186 -6.82 -17.66 9.03
C LEU A 186 -5.52 -17.69 9.86
N CYS A 187 -5.63 -17.62 11.19
CA CYS A 187 -4.47 -17.49 12.09
C CYS A 187 -3.97 -18.84 12.62
N THR A 188 -2.66 -19.10 12.62
CA THR A 188 -2.07 -20.37 13.12
C THR A 188 -0.96 -20.10 14.13
N ASN A 189 -0.87 -20.87 15.22
CA ASN A 189 0.14 -20.69 16.27
C ASN A 189 0.24 -19.23 16.78
N CYS A 190 -0.89 -18.57 16.99
CA CYS A 190 -0.90 -17.19 17.48
C CYS A 190 -1.15 -17.14 18.98
N TYR A 191 -0.60 -16.12 19.65
CA TYR A 191 -0.55 -16.06 21.11
C TYR A 191 -1.23 -14.80 21.66
N TYR A 192 -1.94 -14.93 22.77
CA TYR A 192 -2.51 -13.78 23.51
C TYR A 192 -3.42 -12.87 22.64
N SER A 193 -4.22 -13.47 21.76
CA SER A 193 -4.99 -12.77 20.72
C SER A 193 -6.50 -12.85 20.91
N SER A 194 -7.28 -11.94 20.32
CA SER A 194 -8.74 -11.84 20.44
C SER A 194 -9.47 -11.88 19.09
N GLY A 195 -10.62 -12.56 19.05
CA GLY A 195 -11.55 -12.49 17.93
C GLY A 195 -11.07 -13.20 16.66
N LEU A 196 -10.24 -14.24 16.79
CA LEU A 196 -9.69 -14.95 15.63
C LEU A 196 -10.76 -15.79 14.93
N SER A 197 -10.71 -15.93 13.61
CA SER A 197 -11.62 -16.81 12.87
C SER A 197 -10.83 -17.77 11.98
N ASN A 198 -11.30 -19.03 11.85
CA ASN A 198 -10.58 -20.08 11.11
C ASN A 198 -9.13 -20.24 11.59
N CYS A 199 -8.96 -20.42 12.91
CA CYS A 199 -7.65 -20.43 13.54
C CYS A 199 -7.24 -21.78 14.14
N THR A 200 -5.93 -22.04 14.17
CA THR A 200 -5.35 -23.30 14.64
C THR A 200 -4.19 -23.07 15.62
N ASP A 201 -4.00 -23.94 16.61
CA ASP A 201 -2.89 -23.94 17.59
C ASP A 201 -2.66 -22.60 18.32
N CYS A 202 -3.73 -21.84 18.54
CA CYS A 202 -3.67 -20.55 19.21
C CYS A 202 -3.69 -20.74 20.74
N PHE A 203 -2.77 -20.10 21.45
CA PHE A 203 -2.58 -20.27 22.89
C PHE A 203 -2.74 -18.95 23.63
N GLY A 204 -3.54 -18.97 24.70
CA GLY A 204 -3.87 -17.74 25.43
C GLY A 204 -4.80 -16.81 24.65
N CYS A 205 -5.48 -17.30 23.60
CA CYS A 205 -6.34 -16.50 22.73
C CYS A 205 -7.84 -16.64 23.09
N VAL A 206 -8.61 -15.58 22.85
CA VAL A 206 -10.03 -15.45 23.21
C VAL A 206 -10.91 -15.15 21.99
N GLY A 207 -12.19 -15.53 22.04
CA GLY A 207 -13.17 -15.13 21.00
C GLY A 207 -13.05 -15.85 19.64
N LEU A 208 -12.48 -17.05 19.59
CA LEU A 208 -12.22 -17.77 18.32
C LEU A 208 -13.48 -18.28 17.59
N LYS A 209 -13.74 -17.91 16.35
CA LYS A 209 -14.86 -18.44 15.55
C LYS A 209 -14.41 -19.68 14.78
N ASN A 210 -15.25 -20.72 14.77
CA ASN A 210 -14.97 -22.06 14.20
C ASN A 210 -13.98 -22.94 15.01
N LYS A 211 -14.09 -22.86 16.35
CA LYS A 211 -13.61 -23.75 17.44
C LYS A 211 -12.24 -23.49 18.12
N GLN A 212 -12.17 -23.97 19.37
CA GLN A 212 -11.84 -23.21 20.59
C GLN A 212 -11.55 -24.12 21.81
N SER A 213 -11.16 -23.53 22.95
CA SER A 213 -10.77 -24.23 24.20
C SER A 213 -9.49 -24.99 24.04
N CYS A 214 -8.59 -24.25 23.42
CA CYS A 214 -7.33 -24.54 22.82
C CYS A 214 -6.20 -24.06 23.72
N VAL A 215 -5.79 -24.82 24.73
CA VAL A 215 -4.43 -24.61 25.20
C VAL A 215 -3.71 -25.40 24.17
N LEU A 216 -3.08 -24.69 23.23
CA LEU A 216 -2.44 -25.36 22.09
C LEU A 216 -3.46 -26.07 21.20
N ASN A 217 -4.55 -25.40 20.78
CA ASN A 217 -5.68 -26.00 20.04
C ASN A 217 -6.32 -27.26 20.58
N ASN A 218 -5.85 -27.70 21.72
CA ASN A 218 -6.31 -28.88 22.34
C ASN A 218 -7.58 -28.45 22.97
N GLN A 219 -8.66 -28.78 22.27
CA GLN A 219 -10.02 -28.76 22.75
C GLN A 219 -10.11 -29.76 23.88
N LEU A 220 -9.38 -29.41 24.92
CA LEU A 220 -9.39 -30.02 26.20
C LEU A 220 -10.83 -29.95 26.64
N THR A 221 -11.24 -30.95 27.43
CA THR A 221 -12.42 -30.69 28.23
C THR A 221 -12.14 -29.41 29.01
N PRO A 222 -13.19 -28.65 29.35
CA PRO A 222 -13.05 -27.39 30.08
C PRO A 222 -12.15 -27.48 31.34
N ASP A 223 -11.91 -28.70 31.84
CA ASP A 223 -11.19 -28.99 33.07
C ASP A 223 -9.68 -29.18 32.90
N GLN A 224 -9.19 -29.58 31.72
CA GLN A 224 -7.76 -29.89 31.50
C GLN A 224 -6.96 -28.69 30.94
N TYR A 225 -7.63 -27.78 30.25
CA TYR A 225 -7.09 -26.54 29.69
C TYR A 225 -6.29 -25.70 30.69
N PRO A 226 -6.82 -25.40 31.89
CA PRO A 226 -6.16 -24.48 32.81
C PRO A 226 -4.92 -25.09 33.48
N HIS A 227 -4.87 -26.42 33.57
CA HIS A 227 -3.78 -27.13 34.23
C HIS A 227 -2.53 -27.19 33.34
N ALA A 228 -2.73 -27.41 32.04
CA ALA A 228 -1.65 -27.35 31.06
C ALA A 228 -1.04 -25.94 31.01
N LEU A 229 -1.86 -24.89 31.00
CA LEU A 229 -1.42 -23.49 30.95
C LEU A 229 -0.56 -23.07 32.15
N ALA A 230 -0.91 -23.53 33.35
CA ALA A 230 -0.23 -23.17 34.59
C ALA A 230 1.16 -23.82 34.72
N VAL A 231 1.30 -25.07 34.30
CA VAL A 231 2.61 -25.75 34.24
C VAL A 231 3.52 -25.08 33.21
N ILE A 232 2.98 -24.78 32.03
CA ILE A 232 3.73 -24.15 30.93
C ILE A 232 4.30 -22.79 31.34
N ARG A 233 3.51 -21.95 32.00
CA ARG A 233 3.95 -20.61 32.46
C ARG A 233 5.02 -20.68 33.55
N SER A 234 4.87 -21.63 34.47
CA SER A 234 5.81 -21.84 35.57
C SER A 234 7.16 -22.37 35.09
N GLU A 235 7.18 -23.27 34.11
CA GLU A 235 8.41 -23.88 33.60
C GLU A 235 9.18 -22.96 32.64
N LEU A 236 8.48 -22.23 31.78
CA LEU A 236 9.12 -21.47 30.70
C LEU A 236 9.88 -20.23 31.16
N GLY A 237 9.86 -19.90 32.45
CA GLY A 237 10.50 -18.69 32.98
C GLY A 237 10.00 -17.42 32.29
N TRP A 238 8.84 -17.51 31.63
CA TRP A 238 8.25 -16.39 30.94
C TRP A 238 7.81 -15.38 31.97
N PRO A 239 8.28 -14.13 31.88
CA PRO A 239 7.72 -13.09 32.72
C PRO A 239 6.23 -13.02 32.41
N ASP A 240 5.44 -12.87 33.46
CA ASP A 240 4.04 -12.55 33.30
C ASP A 240 3.98 -11.01 33.25
N PRO A 241 3.88 -10.36 32.07
CA PRO A 241 3.65 -10.89 30.70
C PRO A 241 4.89 -10.94 29.78
N LEU A 242 4.79 -11.66 28.66
CA LEU A 242 5.85 -11.89 27.64
C LEU A 242 6.24 -10.61 26.87
N PRO A 243 7.51 -10.47 26.43
CA PRO A 243 7.92 -9.42 25.48
C PRO A 243 7.34 -9.67 24.07
#